data_AF-H9W1S9-F1
#
_entry.id   AF-H9W1S9-F1
#
_cell.length_a   1.000
_cell.length_b   1.000
_cell.length_c   1.000
_cell.angle_alpha   90.00
_cell.angle_beta   90.00
_cell.angle_gamma   90.00
#
_symmetry.space_group_name_H-M   'P 1'
#
loop_
_entity.id
_entity.type
_entity.pdbx_description
1 polymer ?
#
loop_
_entity_poly.entity_id
_entity_poly.type
_entity_poly.pdbx_seq_one_letter_code
_entity_poly.pdbx_strand_id
1 'polypeptide(L)'
;LILLLLFQSLFSDGKDRVDLHLLNHKFNDSPEEYIEVSRPINYPANNSCSILVLKHDFGNTYGKPPVEVSYSPPAECSNNWDKAVLQWKATCKGEQYDRIAGVWLSGVEILRTSTAEPTEAGISWEVNKDIT
;
A
#
# COMPACT_ATOMS: atom_id res chain seq x y z
N LEU A 1 7.61 15.79 -10.59
CA LEU A 1 7.27 14.69 -9.67
C LEU A 1 6.15 13.88 -10.29
N ILE A 2 6.31 12.56 -10.44
CA ILE A 2 5.22 11.64 -10.76
C ILE A 2 4.88 10.89 -9.47
N LEU A 3 3.62 10.98 -9.02
CA LEU A 3 3.11 10.16 -7.92
C LEU A 3 2.31 8.99 -8.49
N LEU A 4 2.83 7.78 -8.34
CA LEU A 4 2.08 6.55 -8.66
C LEU A 4 1.29 6.15 -7.42
N LEU A 5 -0.04 6.24 -7.46
CA LEU A 5 -0.88 5.78 -6.35
C LEU A 5 -1.30 4.34 -6.56
N LEU A 6 -1.03 3.51 -5.55
CA LEU A 6 -1.49 2.13 -5.47
C LEU A 6 -2.30 1.97 -4.19
N PHE A 7 -3.57 1.57 -4.32
CA PHE A 7 -4.44 1.24 -3.19
C PHE A 7 -4.62 -0.27 -3.09
N GLN A 8 -4.28 -0.83 -1.93
CA GLN A 8 -4.57 -2.22 -1.59
C GLN A 8 -5.56 -2.33 -0.43
N SER A 9 -6.60 -3.14 -0.58
CA SER A 9 -7.38 -3.64 0.56
C SER A 9 -7.18 -5.14 0.73
N LEU A 10 -6.87 -5.61 1.93
CA LEU A 10 -6.79 -7.02 2.27
C LEU A 10 -7.89 -7.37 3.28
N PHE A 11 -8.70 -8.39 2.95
CA PHE A 11 -9.78 -8.88 3.81
C PHE A 11 -9.62 -10.39 4.04
N SER A 12 -9.84 -10.84 5.28
CA SER A 12 -9.98 -12.25 5.65
C SER A 12 -11.43 -12.55 6.04
N ASP A 13 -12.05 -13.58 5.45
CA ASP A 13 -13.39 -14.07 5.81
C ASP A 13 -13.23 -15.16 6.88
N GLY A 14 -12.76 -14.77 8.06
CA GLY A 14 -12.49 -15.65 9.20
C GLY A 14 -13.57 -15.52 10.27
N LYS A 15 -14.26 -16.62 10.58
CA LYS A 15 -15.34 -16.67 11.58
C LYS A 15 -14.73 -16.70 12.99
N ASP A 16 -14.98 -15.65 13.77
CA ASP A 16 -14.42 -15.43 15.10
C ASP A 16 -14.59 -16.62 16.06
N ARG A 17 -13.47 -17.15 16.59
CA ARG A 17 -13.46 -17.95 17.83
C ARG A 17 -13.10 -17.01 18.96
N VAL A 18 -14.11 -16.58 19.72
CA VAL A 18 -13.93 -15.69 20.88
C VAL A 18 -13.20 -16.45 21.99
N ASP A 19 -11.96 -16.05 22.28
CA ASP A 19 -11.19 -16.54 23.42
C ASP A 19 -11.55 -15.71 24.66
N LEU A 20 -12.22 -16.33 25.64
CA LEU A 20 -12.86 -15.66 26.79
C LEU A 20 -11.88 -14.91 27.73
N HIS A 21 -10.57 -15.02 27.51
CA HIS A 21 -9.57 -14.48 28.43
C HIS A 21 -9.19 -13.00 28.18
N LEU A 22 -9.58 -12.41 27.04
CA LEU A 22 -9.18 -11.05 26.64
C LEU A 22 -10.19 -9.93 26.96
N LEU A 23 -11.33 -10.25 27.60
CA LEU A 23 -12.45 -9.32 27.82
C LEU A 23 -12.18 -8.09 28.74
N ASN A 24 -10.94 -7.89 29.20
CA ASN A 24 -10.54 -6.72 29.98
C ASN A 24 -9.67 -5.72 29.23
N HIS A 25 -9.27 -6.01 27.98
CA HIS A 25 -8.64 -5.01 27.13
C HIS A 25 -9.75 -4.22 26.42
N LYS A 26 -9.88 -2.92 26.69
CA LYS A 26 -10.65 -2.03 25.82
C LYS A 26 -9.97 -2.06 24.46
N PHE A 27 -10.48 -2.86 23.53
CA PHE A 27 -10.05 -2.78 22.14
C PHE A 27 -10.40 -1.39 21.63
N ASN A 28 -9.39 -0.72 21.08
CA ASN A 28 -9.58 0.56 20.46
C ASN A 28 -10.24 0.31 19.10
N ASP A 29 -11.51 0.70 18.94
CA ASP A 29 -12.28 0.44 17.71
C ASP A 29 -11.83 1.30 16.51
N SER A 30 -10.85 2.19 16.69
CA SER A 30 -10.29 3.01 15.62
C SER A 30 -9.20 2.26 14.87
N PRO A 31 -9.17 2.31 13.52
CA PRO A 31 -8.06 1.76 12.75
C PRO A 31 -6.72 2.38 13.17
N GLU A 32 -5.70 1.55 13.27
CA GLU A 32 -4.35 2.01 13.61
C GLU A 32 -3.60 2.48 12.35
N GLU A 33 -2.72 3.48 12.52
CA GLU A 33 -1.80 3.94 11.48
C GLU A 33 -0.42 3.33 11.72
N TYR A 34 0.12 2.66 10.70
CA TYR A 34 1.47 2.11 10.73
C TYR A 34 2.39 2.92 9.80
N ILE A 35 3.62 3.16 10.27
CA ILE A 35 4.63 3.91 9.50
C ILE A 35 5.75 2.99 9.04
N GLU A 36 6.11 3.09 7.76
CA GLU A 36 7.36 2.51 7.25
C GLU A 36 8.46 3.58 7.34
N VAL A 37 9.50 3.32 8.16
CA VAL A 37 10.58 4.28 8.36
C VAL A 37 11.43 4.35 7.09
N SER A 38 11.47 5.53 6.47
CA SER A 38 12.26 5.78 5.27
C SER A 38 13.08 7.07 5.39
N ARG A 39 14.06 7.23 4.49
CA ARG A 39 14.80 8.49 4.39
C ARG A 39 13.84 9.57 3.87
N PRO A 40 13.85 10.79 4.44
CA PRO A 40 12.99 11.86 3.94
C PRO A 40 13.16 12.08 2.44
N ILE A 41 12.06 12.13 1.72
CA ILE A 41 12.07 12.41 0.28
C ILE A 41 12.12 13.92 0.09
N ASN A 42 13.19 14.40 -0.55
CA ASN A 42 13.30 15.80 -0.95
C ASN A 42 12.45 16.03 -2.20
N TYR A 43 11.26 16.63 -2.04
CA TYR A 43 10.42 17.01 -3.16
C TYR A 43 10.95 18.29 -3.80
N PRO A 44 11.13 18.33 -5.13
CA PRO A 44 11.55 19.54 -5.81
C PRO A 44 10.41 20.57 -5.81
N ALA A 45 10.74 21.86 -5.78
CA ALA A 45 9.77 22.96 -5.62
C ALA A 45 8.97 23.29 -6.89
N ASN A 46 9.21 22.56 -7.98
CA ASN A 46 8.54 22.69 -9.27
C ASN A 46 7.19 21.95 -9.28
N ASN A 47 6.44 22.10 -10.37
CA ASN A 47 5.11 21.51 -10.53
C ASN A 47 5.15 19.97 -10.35
N SER A 48 4.14 19.43 -9.68
CA SER A 48 3.96 17.99 -9.48
C SER A 48 2.75 17.49 -10.26
N CYS A 49 2.83 16.24 -10.74
CA CYS A 49 1.70 15.52 -11.31
C CYS A 49 1.50 14.21 -10.56
N SER A 50 0.25 13.85 -10.32
CA SER A 50 -0.12 12.62 -9.62
C SER A 50 -1.12 11.84 -10.44
N ILE A 51 -1.00 10.52 -10.43
CA ILE A 51 -1.92 9.62 -11.13
C ILE A 51 -2.21 8.39 -10.28
N LEU A 52 -3.49 8.03 -10.22
CA LEU A 52 -3.91 6.75 -9.67
C LEU A 52 -3.65 5.65 -10.68
N VAL A 53 -2.69 4.78 -10.38
CA VAL A 53 -2.29 3.68 -11.25
C VAL A 53 -3.18 2.47 -11.03
N LEU A 54 -3.39 2.09 -9.76
CA LEU A 54 -4.20 0.93 -9.40
C LEU A 54 -4.94 1.19 -8.08
N LYS A 55 -6.20 0.77 -8.05
CA LYS A 55 -6.94 0.56 -6.81
C LYS A 55 -7.54 -0.83 -6.86
N HIS A 56 -7.19 -1.69 -5.91
CA HIS A 56 -7.57 -3.09 -5.95
C HIS A 56 -7.64 -3.73 -4.57
N ASP A 57 -8.52 -4.72 -4.43
CA ASP A 57 -8.67 -5.50 -3.19
C ASP A 57 -8.02 -6.87 -3.40
N PHE A 58 -6.92 -7.14 -2.69
CA PHE A 58 -6.06 -8.31 -2.87
C PHE A 58 -6.48 -9.51 -1.99
N GLY A 59 -7.78 -9.83 -1.96
CA GLY A 59 -8.30 -10.98 -1.23
C GLY A 59 -8.07 -12.32 -1.95
N ASN A 60 -7.65 -13.35 -1.21
CA ASN A 60 -7.54 -14.74 -1.72
C ASN A 60 -6.71 -14.85 -3.02
N THR A 61 -5.48 -14.35 -2.99
CA THR A 61 -4.58 -14.23 -4.16
C THR A 61 -3.73 -15.47 -4.43
N TYR A 62 -3.79 -16.49 -3.57
CA TYR A 62 -2.99 -17.71 -3.73
C TYR A 62 -3.25 -18.40 -5.08
N GLY A 63 -2.18 -18.67 -5.83
CA GLY A 63 -2.26 -19.31 -7.15
C GLY A 63 -2.87 -18.44 -8.27
N LYS A 64 -3.18 -17.17 -8.00
CA LYS A 64 -3.66 -16.22 -9.01
C LYS A 64 -2.51 -15.40 -9.59
N PRO A 65 -2.59 -14.98 -10.86
CA PRO A 65 -1.60 -14.06 -11.42
C PRO A 65 -1.64 -12.71 -10.70
N PRO A 66 -0.54 -11.93 -10.75
CA PRO A 66 -0.55 -10.55 -10.28
C PRO A 66 -1.52 -9.69 -11.10
N VAL A 67 -1.94 -8.57 -10.52
CA VAL A 67 -2.79 -7.59 -11.20
C VAL A 67 -1.93 -6.70 -12.07
N GLU A 68 -2.24 -6.65 -13.37
CA GLU A 68 -1.52 -5.85 -14.35
C GLU A 68 -2.39 -4.68 -14.83
N VAL A 69 -1.79 -3.50 -14.96
CA VAL A 69 -2.44 -2.31 -15.50
C VAL A 69 -1.49 -1.56 -16.42
N SER A 70 -2.04 -1.01 -17.52
CA SER A 70 -1.29 -0.10 -18.37
C SER A 70 -1.12 1.25 -17.67
N TYR A 71 0.08 1.78 -17.74
CA TYR A 71 0.44 3.08 -17.17
C TYR A 71 1.00 4.00 -18.26
N SER A 72 0.56 5.25 -18.26
CA SER A 72 1.14 6.34 -19.05
C SER A 72 1.33 7.57 -18.16
N PRO A 73 2.50 8.22 -18.17
CA PRO A 73 2.69 9.47 -17.45
C PRO A 73 1.68 10.55 -17.85
N PRO A 74 1.20 11.40 -16.93
CA PRO A 74 0.36 12.56 -17.26
C PRO A 74 1.05 13.45 -18.29
N ALA A 75 0.28 14.04 -19.22
CA ALA A 75 0.81 14.84 -20.32
C ALA A 75 1.67 16.02 -19.83
N GLU A 76 1.29 16.60 -18.70
CA GLU A 76 1.96 17.71 -18.03
C GLU A 76 3.36 17.32 -17.52
N CYS A 77 3.58 16.03 -17.27
CA CYS A 77 4.82 15.48 -16.73
C CYS A 77 5.50 14.47 -17.66
N SER A 78 5.05 14.27 -18.91
CA SER A 78 5.59 13.19 -19.76
C SER A 78 7.06 13.38 -20.14
N ASN A 79 7.56 14.62 -20.24
CA ASN A 79 8.88 14.89 -20.83
C ASN A 79 9.87 15.63 -19.92
N ASN A 80 9.46 16.14 -18.75
CA ASN A 80 10.30 17.00 -17.90
C ASN A 80 10.03 16.75 -16.41
N TRP A 81 10.53 15.63 -15.86
CA TRP A 81 10.49 15.37 -14.42
C TRP A 81 11.88 15.04 -13.88
N ASP A 82 12.26 15.67 -12.77
CA ASP A 82 13.54 15.41 -12.09
C ASP A 82 13.44 14.32 -11.01
N LYS A 83 12.21 13.89 -10.69
CA LYS A 83 11.91 12.94 -9.63
C LYS A 83 10.62 12.17 -9.86
N ALA A 84 10.62 10.88 -9.55
CA ALA A 84 9.45 10.01 -9.49
C ALA A 84 9.31 9.39 -8.09
N VAL A 85 8.10 9.40 -7.53
CA VAL A 85 7.79 8.82 -6.23
C VAL A 85 6.62 7.87 -6.35
N LEU A 86 6.80 6.65 -5.86
CA LEU A 86 5.72 5.71 -5.67
C LEU A 86 5.06 5.98 -4.32
N GLN A 87 3.75 6.21 -4.30
CA GLN A 87 2.94 6.24 -3.08
C GLN A 87 2.04 5.01 -3.04
N TRP A 88 2.32 4.14 -2.09
CA TRP A 88 1.53 2.96 -1.81
C TRP A 88 0.71 3.19 -0.57
N LYS A 89 -0.61 3.10 -0.70
CA LYS A 89 -1.57 3.18 0.40
C LYS A 89 -2.24 1.84 0.55
N ALA A 90 -2.22 1.30 1.76
CA ALA A 90 -2.83 0.01 1.99
C ALA A 90 -3.64 0.00 3.28
N THR A 91 -4.70 -0.80 3.25
CA THR A 91 -5.51 -1.11 4.40
C THR A 91 -5.63 -2.62 4.52
N CYS A 92 -5.70 -3.10 5.76
CA CYS A 92 -5.91 -4.50 6.05
C CYS A 92 -6.85 -4.63 7.25
N LYS A 93 -7.77 -5.60 7.18
CA LYS A 93 -8.67 -5.93 8.29
C LYS A 93 -8.82 -7.43 8.44
N GLY A 94 -8.77 -7.91 9.68
CA GLY A 94 -8.81 -9.34 10.02
C GLY A 94 -7.46 -10.04 9.78
N GLU A 95 -7.44 -11.36 9.79
CA GLU A 95 -6.19 -12.15 9.83
C GLU A 95 -5.48 -12.22 8.45
N GLN A 96 -4.45 -11.39 8.25
CA GLN A 96 -3.56 -11.40 7.08
C GLN A 96 -2.10 -11.15 7.47
N TYR A 97 -1.52 -12.08 8.23
CA TYR A 97 -0.14 -11.99 8.71
C TYR A 97 0.89 -12.20 7.59
N ASP A 98 1.99 -11.44 7.68
CA ASP A 98 3.25 -11.63 6.94
C ASP A 98 3.11 -11.81 5.42
N ARG A 99 2.14 -11.16 4.78
CA ARG A 99 1.99 -11.21 3.32
C ARG A 99 2.97 -10.25 2.67
N ILE A 100 3.80 -10.78 1.77
CA ILE A 100 4.71 -9.95 0.95
C ILE A 100 3.93 -9.38 -0.23
N ALA A 101 4.05 -8.06 -0.42
CA ALA A 101 3.59 -7.35 -1.59
C ALA A 101 4.79 -6.83 -2.40
N GLY A 102 4.63 -6.77 -3.71
CA GLY A 102 5.64 -6.22 -4.61
C GLY A 102 5.01 -5.47 -5.77
N VAL A 103 5.74 -4.49 -6.29
CA VAL A 103 5.34 -3.66 -7.43
C VAL A 103 6.44 -3.71 -8.48
N TRP A 104 6.06 -4.04 -9.70
CA TRP A 104 6.95 -4.04 -10.85
C TRP A 104 6.45 -3.04 -11.90
N LEU A 105 7.37 -2.28 -12.47
CA LEU A 105 7.13 -1.41 -13.62
C LEU A 105 7.99 -1.90 -14.78
N SER A 106 7.37 -2.35 -15.86
CA SER A 106 8.06 -2.87 -17.05
C SER A 106 9.11 -3.95 -16.73
N GLY A 107 8.80 -4.83 -15.77
CA GLY A 107 9.68 -5.93 -15.34
C GLY A 107 10.70 -5.57 -14.25
N VAL A 108 10.84 -4.30 -13.87
CA VAL A 108 11.75 -3.86 -12.80
C VAL A 108 10.98 -3.73 -11.49
N GLU A 109 11.47 -4.36 -10.43
CA GLU A 109 10.88 -4.21 -9.08
C GLU A 109 11.16 -2.81 -8.53
N ILE A 110 10.11 -2.07 -8.21
CA ILE A 110 10.20 -0.72 -7.64
C ILE A 110 9.80 -0.67 -6.17
N LEU A 111 9.07 -1.66 -5.66
CA LEU A 111 8.72 -1.80 -4.24
C LEU A 111 8.63 -3.27 -3.85
N ARG A 112 9.11 -3.59 -2.64
CA ARG A 112 8.82 -4.80 -1.90
C ARG A 112 8.53 -4.39 -0.47
N THR A 113 7.39 -4.83 0.06
CA THR A 113 6.94 -4.52 1.42
C THR A 113 6.16 -5.70 1.99
N SER A 114 5.83 -5.68 3.27
CA SER A 114 4.96 -6.65 3.92
C SER A 114 3.68 -5.97 4.40
N THR A 115 2.65 -6.76 4.67
CA THR A 115 1.52 -6.28 5.45
C THR A 115 1.98 -5.84 6.82
N ALA A 116 1.44 -4.72 7.32
CA ALA A 116 1.54 -4.42 8.73
C ALA A 116 0.75 -5.47 9.53
N GLU A 117 1.11 -5.63 10.81
CA GLU A 117 0.46 -6.62 11.67
C GLU A 117 -1.03 -6.27 11.82
N PRO A 118 -1.95 -7.17 11.45
CA PRO A 118 -3.37 -6.86 11.43
C PRO A 118 -3.98 -6.73 12.83
N THR A 119 -4.98 -5.87 12.95
CA THR A 119 -5.85 -5.76 14.12
C THR A 119 -7.31 -6.02 13.73
N GLU A 120 -8.16 -6.33 14.71
CA GLU A 120 -9.62 -6.49 14.49
C GLU A 120 -10.27 -5.20 13.98
N ALA A 121 -9.84 -4.04 14.49
CA ALA A 121 -10.30 -2.72 14.07
C ALA A 121 -9.82 -2.35 12.65
N GLY A 122 -8.75 -2.99 12.19
CA GLY A 122 -8.09 -2.73 10.92
C GLY A 122 -6.91 -1.79 11.06
N ILE A 123 -6.08 -1.79 10.02
CA ILE A 123 -4.84 -1.03 9.94
C ILE A 123 -4.76 -0.31 8.60
N SER A 124 -4.10 0.84 8.60
CA SER A 124 -3.75 1.58 7.39
C SER A 124 -2.29 1.99 7.43
N TRP A 125 -1.63 1.95 6.28
CA TRP A 125 -0.26 2.41 6.15
C TRP A 125 0.02 3.02 4.79
N GLU A 126 1.01 3.91 4.77
CA GLU A 126 1.47 4.58 3.58
C GLU A 126 2.98 4.41 3.44
N VAL A 127 3.42 4.04 2.24
CA VAL A 127 4.83 3.97 1.86
C VAL A 127 5.06 4.94 0.72
N ASN A 128 5.94 5.91 0.94
CA ASN A 128 6.44 6.78 -0.12
C ASN A 128 7.87 6.38 -0.44
N LYS A 129 8.14 6.05 -1.71
CA LYS A 129 9.46 5.61 -2.17
C LYS A 129 9.91 6.40 -3.39
N ASP A 130 11.10 6.99 -3.31
CA ASP A 130 11.77 7.57 -4.48
C ASP A 130 12.18 6.44 -5.44
N ILE A 131 11.72 6.53 -6.69
CA ILE A 131 11.91 5.54 -7.75
C ILE A 131 12.50 6.16 -9.02
N THR A 132 13.11 7.34 -8.89
CA THR A 132 13.79 8.07 -9.97
C THR A 132 14.90 7.24 -10.60
#